data_AF-A0A6N2M012-F1
#
_entry.id   AF-A0A6N2M012-F1
#
_cell.length_a   1.000
_cell.length_b   1.000
_cell.length_c   1.000
_cell.angle_alpha   90.00
_cell.angle_beta   90.00
_cell.angle_gamma   90.00
#
_symmetry.space_group_name_H-M   'P 1'
#
loop_
_entity.id
_entity.type
_entity.pdbx_description
1 polymer ?
#
loop_
_entity_poly.entity_id
_entity_poly.type
_entity_poly.pdbx_seq_one_letter_code
_entity_poly.pdbx_strand_id
1 'polypeptide(L)'
;MLVPLLITHSFHWYFTSALPRSLLAAYPLFLLGVLIDRRVLIFVLPVFSFILLYSKLPHKELRFIISSVPMLNLSAAVAANRIYNNRKKTLWKFLNLIMLGLFFISLGCTLVFFLASYDNYPSGNALKDLHQIGHLNNTDELWVHIDTFSAMNGISRFCENDSPWRYSKEEGIPLEEFFRRNFTYLVSEQLDVDGFKCLQHASGFSRVRLQSSLPPIILVKEPKLYIHGNTKIKDIMQINWAGCF
;
A
#
# COMPACT_ATOMS: atom_id res chain seq x y z
N MET A 1 5.95 21.89 -3.26
CA MET A 1 7.18 21.22 -2.79
C MET A 1 6.95 20.70 -1.37
N LEU A 2 6.26 19.55 -1.24
CA LEU A 2 6.23 18.82 0.03
C LEU A 2 7.43 17.88 0.00
N VAL A 3 8.53 18.33 0.59
CA VAL A 3 9.58 17.44 1.07
C VAL A 3 8.85 16.33 1.84
N PRO A 4 9.07 15.04 1.56
CA PRO A 4 8.52 14.01 2.42
C PRO A 4 9.04 14.35 3.82
N LEU A 5 8.14 14.74 4.73
CA LEU A 5 8.46 14.88 6.13
C LEU A 5 9.25 13.62 6.46
N LEU A 6 10.56 13.76 6.70
CA LEU A 6 11.41 12.67 7.15
C LEU A 6 10.83 12.31 8.52
N ILE A 7 9.86 11.41 8.54
CA ILE A 7 9.25 10.93 9.78
C ILE A 7 10.37 10.17 10.47
N THR A 8 11.06 10.86 11.38
CA THR A 8 12.13 10.27 12.16
C THR A 8 11.50 9.31 13.15
N HIS A 9 11.60 8.02 12.85
CA HIS A 9 11.09 6.98 13.72
C HIS A 9 12.11 6.64 14.81
N SER A 10 11.61 6.28 16.00
CA SER A 10 12.45 5.83 17.12
C SER A 10 13.29 4.60 16.75
N PHE A 11 14.39 4.37 17.46
CA PHE A 11 15.27 3.21 17.23
C PHE A 11 14.51 1.86 17.31
N HIS A 12 13.58 1.75 18.25
CA HIS A 12 12.83 0.50 18.50
C HIS A 12 11.67 0.25 17.52
N TRP A 13 11.41 1.15 16.57
CA TRP A 13 10.26 1.08 15.66
C TRP A 13 10.16 -0.23 14.88
N TYR A 14 11.31 -0.80 14.44
CA TYR A 14 11.31 -2.08 13.76
C TYR A 14 10.79 -3.22 14.65
N PHE A 15 11.14 -3.21 15.95
CA PHE A 15 10.73 -4.25 16.89
C PHE A 15 9.31 -4.08 17.41
N THR A 16 8.86 -2.84 17.65
CA THR A 16 7.54 -2.58 18.24
C THR A 16 6.43 -2.45 17.19
N SER A 17 6.78 -2.10 15.95
CA SER A 17 5.79 -1.75 14.94
C SER A 17 5.94 -2.56 13.65
N ALA A 18 7.12 -2.58 13.03
CA ALA A 18 7.29 -3.21 11.72
C ALA A 18 7.20 -4.75 11.79
N LEU A 19 8.03 -5.39 12.63
CA LEU A 19 8.08 -6.84 12.75
C LEU A 19 6.77 -7.46 13.28
N PRO A 20 6.09 -6.91 14.30
CA PRO A 20 4.82 -7.45 14.75
C PRO A 20 3.74 -7.42 13.65
N ARG A 21 3.70 -6.35 12.85
CA ARG A 21 2.75 -6.22 11.74
C ARG A 21 3.06 -7.19 10.60
N SER A 22 4.34 -7.44 10.30
CA SER A 22 4.74 -8.34 9.21
C SER A 22 4.70 -9.82 9.56
N LEU A 23 5.00 -10.17 10.80
CA LEU A 23 5.07 -11.57 11.25
C LEU A 23 3.77 -12.04 11.91
N LEU A 24 2.92 -11.15 12.43
CA LEU A 24 1.67 -11.49 13.11
C LEU A 24 1.88 -12.59 14.16
N ALA A 25 1.21 -13.74 14.02
CA ALA A 25 1.37 -14.89 14.90
C ALA A 25 2.81 -15.45 14.91
N ALA A 26 3.57 -15.30 13.83
CA ALA A 26 4.96 -15.75 13.79
C ALA A 26 5.88 -14.90 14.68
N TYR A 27 5.47 -13.69 15.08
CA TYR A 27 6.28 -12.80 15.93
C TYR A 27 6.57 -13.42 17.32
N PRO A 28 5.58 -13.83 18.13
CA PRO A 28 5.88 -14.54 19.37
C PRO A 28 6.47 -15.94 19.13
N LEU A 29 6.10 -16.61 18.04
CA LEU A 29 6.59 -17.97 17.74
C LEU A 29 8.08 -18.01 17.38
N PHE A 30 8.63 -17.00 16.69
CA PHE A 30 10.06 -17.03 16.35
C PHE A 30 10.93 -16.94 17.61
N LEU A 31 10.50 -16.20 18.64
CA LEU A 31 11.19 -16.12 19.93
C LEU A 31 11.17 -17.49 20.63
N LEU A 32 10.03 -18.17 20.61
CA LEU A 32 9.92 -19.55 21.11
C LEU A 32 10.85 -20.51 20.33
N GLY A 33 10.96 -20.35 19.01
CA GLY A 33 11.84 -21.16 18.17
C GLY A 33 13.30 -21.07 18.60
N VAL A 34 13.77 -19.84 18.85
CA VAL A 34 15.13 -19.58 19.35
C VAL A 34 15.36 -20.20 20.74
N LEU A 35 14.36 -20.15 21.62
CA LEU A 35 14.46 -20.72 22.98
C LEU A 35 14.44 -22.26 22.99
N ILE A 36 13.65 -22.87 22.11
CA ILE A 36 13.45 -24.32 22.03
C ILE A 36 14.61 -25.00 21.29
N ASP A 37 15.09 -24.42 20.19
CA ASP A 37 16.14 -25.00 19.35
C ASP A 37 17.24 -23.97 19.06
N ARG A 38 18.37 -24.12 19.77
CA ARG A 38 19.55 -23.26 19.61
C ARG A 38 20.16 -23.35 18.21
N ARG A 39 19.89 -24.39 17.41
CA ARG A 39 20.41 -24.50 16.04
C ARG A 39 19.90 -23.38 15.15
N VAL A 40 18.73 -22.83 15.47
CA VAL A 40 18.11 -21.73 14.73
C VAL A 40 18.85 -20.40 14.92
N LEU A 41 19.62 -20.26 16.01
CA LEU A 41 20.39 -19.04 16.29
C LEU A 41 21.37 -18.69 15.17
N ILE A 42 21.93 -19.68 14.47
CA ILE A 42 22.85 -19.43 13.36
C ILE A 42 22.21 -18.63 12.23
N PHE A 43 20.89 -18.77 12.05
CA PHE A 43 20.12 -18.03 11.05
C PHE A 43 19.55 -16.72 11.61
N VAL A 44 19.08 -16.73 12.86
CA VAL A 44 18.43 -15.56 13.47
C VAL A 44 19.43 -14.49 13.87
N LEU A 45 20.63 -14.85 14.35
CA LEU A 45 21.62 -13.87 14.82
C LEU A 45 22.08 -12.88 13.73
N PRO A 46 22.48 -13.32 12.51
CA PRO A 46 22.83 -12.39 11.44
C PRO A 46 21.67 -11.46 11.07
N VAL A 47 20.46 -12.00 11.00
CA VAL A 47 19.24 -11.25 10.66
C VAL A 47 18.90 -10.22 11.73
N PHE A 48 19.01 -10.60 13.00
CA PHE A 48 18.79 -9.70 14.13
C PHE A 48 19.83 -8.58 14.15
N SER A 49 21.10 -8.89 13.90
CA SER A 49 22.17 -7.90 13.75
C SER A 49 21.89 -6.93 12.60
N PHE A 50 21.45 -7.45 11.44
CA PHE A 50 21.05 -6.63 10.30
C PHE A 50 19.93 -5.65 10.65
N ILE A 51 18.87 -6.12 11.33
CA ILE A 51 17.77 -5.25 11.78
C ILE A 51 18.28 -4.18 12.76
N LEU A 52 19.15 -4.54 13.72
CA LEU A 52 19.73 -3.58 14.67
C LEU A 52 20.56 -2.49 13.99
N LEU A 53 21.32 -2.83 12.96
CA LEU A 53 22.08 -1.86 12.17
C LEU A 53 21.14 -0.92 11.42
N TYR A 54 20.11 -1.46 10.76
CA TYR A 54 19.09 -0.66 10.06
C TYR A 54 18.24 0.21 11.00
N SER A 55 18.03 -0.22 12.25
CA SER A 55 17.36 0.59 13.27
C SER A 55 18.07 1.92 13.58
N LYS A 56 19.36 2.06 13.23
CA LYS A 56 20.09 3.33 13.37
C LYS A 56 19.78 4.34 12.26
N LEU A 57 19.15 3.94 11.16
CA LEU A 57 18.80 4.87 10.07
C LEU A 57 17.70 5.85 10.51
N PRO A 58 17.80 7.15 10.14
CA PRO A 58 16.80 8.15 10.49
C PRO A 58 15.47 7.89 9.78
N HIS A 59 15.52 7.59 8.48
CA HIS A 59 14.37 7.16 7.70
C HIS A 59 14.21 5.64 7.83
N LYS A 60 13.05 5.20 8.33
CA LYS A 60 12.75 3.76 8.51
C LYS A 60 11.58 3.37 7.66
N GLU A 61 11.74 2.28 6.93
CA GLU A 61 10.67 1.68 6.16
C GLU A 61 10.71 0.18 6.28
N LEU A 62 9.53 -0.45 6.17
CA LEU A 62 9.41 -1.90 6.23
C LEU A 62 10.19 -2.57 5.08
N ARG A 63 10.22 -1.95 3.89
CA ARG A 63 10.91 -2.49 2.72
C ARG A 63 12.39 -2.74 2.95
N PHE A 64 13.05 -1.97 3.82
CA PHE A 64 14.48 -2.13 4.09
C PHE A 64 14.81 -3.42 4.84
N ILE A 65 13.86 -3.95 5.62
CA ILE A 65 14.08 -5.17 6.41
C ILE A 65 13.28 -6.37 5.92
N ILE A 66 12.61 -6.28 4.77
CA ILE A 66 11.68 -7.32 4.31
C ILE A 66 12.35 -8.69 4.16
N SER A 67 13.64 -8.71 3.80
CA SER A 67 14.44 -9.94 3.69
C SER A 67 14.66 -10.67 5.01
N SER A 68 14.41 -10.02 6.15
CA SER A 68 14.45 -10.66 7.47
C SER A 68 13.26 -11.58 7.74
N VAL A 69 12.10 -11.29 7.13
CA VAL A 69 10.83 -11.95 7.43
C VAL A 69 10.88 -13.46 7.18
N PRO A 70 11.42 -13.98 6.04
CA PRO A 70 11.51 -15.42 5.80
C PRO A 70 12.33 -16.17 6.86
N MET A 71 13.44 -15.59 7.32
CA MET A 71 14.32 -16.22 8.32
C MET A 71 13.68 -16.25 9.71
N LEU A 72 12.94 -15.21 10.08
CA LEU A 72 12.17 -15.19 11.33
C LEU A 72 10.99 -16.19 11.26
N ASN A 73 10.33 -16.31 10.10
CA ASN A 73 9.31 -17.33 9.86
C ASN A 73 9.86 -18.76 9.93
N LEU A 74 11.10 -19.00 9.46
CA LEU A 74 11.77 -20.29 9.63
C LEU A 74 11.86 -20.66 11.12
N SER A 75 12.31 -19.73 11.97
CA SER A 75 12.37 -19.95 13.42
C SER A 75 10.99 -20.26 14.01
N ALA A 76 9.97 -19.50 13.61
CA ALA A 76 8.59 -19.75 14.02
C ALA A 76 8.09 -21.13 13.59
N ALA A 77 8.44 -21.58 12.38
CA ALA A 77 8.09 -22.90 11.86
C ALA A 77 8.77 -24.04 12.64
N VAL A 78 10.03 -23.88 13.05
CA VAL A 78 10.72 -24.85 13.93
C VAL A 78 10.01 -24.96 15.28
N ALA A 79 9.60 -23.83 15.86
CA ALA A 79 8.81 -23.80 17.10
C ALA A 79 7.48 -24.55 16.92
N ALA A 80 6.73 -24.23 15.85
CA ALA A 80 5.46 -24.85 15.54
C ALA A 80 5.58 -26.37 15.35
N ASN A 81 6.60 -26.82 14.61
CA ASN A 81 6.87 -28.24 14.40
C ASN A 81 7.17 -28.96 15.72
N ARG A 82 7.97 -28.36 16.61
CA ARG A 82 8.27 -28.96 17.92
C ARG A 82 7.02 -29.03 18.79
N ILE A 83 6.18 -27.99 18.79
CA ILE A 83 4.92 -27.96 19.53
C ILE A 83 3.99 -29.07 19.06
N TYR A 84 3.81 -29.17 17.75
CA TYR A 84 2.93 -30.16 17.13
C TYR A 84 3.39 -31.60 17.42
N ASN A 85 4.68 -31.90 17.27
CA ASN A 85 5.20 -33.24 17.50
C ASN A 85 5.10 -33.69 18.97
N ASN A 86 5.15 -32.77 19.92
CA ASN A 86 5.08 -33.07 21.36
C ASN A 86 3.66 -32.95 21.95
N ARG A 87 2.62 -32.70 21.13
CA ARG A 87 1.24 -32.39 21.56
C ARG A 87 0.56 -33.42 22.48
N LYS A 88 1.11 -34.63 22.61
CA LYS A 88 0.59 -35.67 23.51
C LYS A 88 0.80 -35.33 24.99
N LYS A 89 1.80 -34.50 25.31
CA LYS A 89 2.09 -34.03 26.67
C LYS A 89 1.16 -32.86 27.04
N THR A 90 0.72 -32.77 28.29
CA THR A 90 -0.29 -31.80 28.76
C THR A 90 0.05 -30.35 28.44
N LEU A 91 1.26 -29.91 28.76
CA LEU A 91 1.73 -28.53 28.47
C LEU A 91 1.80 -28.24 26.97
N TRP A 92 2.30 -29.19 26.18
CA TRP A 92 2.43 -29.06 24.74
C TRP A 92 1.07 -29.10 24.02
N LYS A 93 0.10 -29.85 24.55
CA LYS A 93 -1.29 -29.83 24.09
C LYS A 93 -1.88 -28.43 24.22
N PHE A 94 -1.66 -27.77 25.36
CA PHE A 94 -2.10 -26.40 25.60
C PHE A 94 -1.40 -25.39 24.66
N LEU A 95 -0.08 -25.47 24.51
CA LEU A 95 0.66 -24.65 23.54
C LEU A 95 0.18 -24.84 22.10
N ASN A 96 -0.16 -26.08 21.72
CA ASN A 96 -0.70 -26.39 20.40
C ASN A 96 -2.09 -25.75 20.19
N LEU A 97 -2.92 -25.69 21.23
CA LEU A 97 -4.22 -25.01 21.17
C LEU A 97 -4.06 -23.49 21.00
N ILE A 98 -3.14 -22.88 21.75
CA ILE A 98 -2.80 -21.45 21.59
C ILE A 98 -2.28 -21.18 20.18
N MET A 99 -1.34 -21.98 19.70
CA MET A 99 -0.77 -21.85 18.36
C MET A 99 -1.85 -21.92 17.28
N LEU A 100 -2.81 -22.85 17.42
CA LEU A 100 -3.94 -22.96 16.49
C LEU A 100 -4.84 -21.72 16.54
N GLY A 101 -5.12 -21.19 17.73
CA GLY A 101 -5.85 -19.93 17.89
C GLY A 101 -5.14 -18.75 17.23
N LEU A 102 -3.83 -18.61 17.46
CA LEU A 102 -2.99 -17.58 16.82
C LEU A 102 -2.98 -17.72 15.29
N PHE A 103 -2.98 -18.94 14.77
CA PHE A 103 -3.06 -19.19 13.32
C PHE A 103 -4.37 -18.67 12.73
N PHE A 104 -5.52 -18.97 13.35
CA PHE A 104 -6.82 -18.47 12.88
C PHE A 104 -6.93 -16.94 13.00
N ILE A 105 -6.41 -16.35 14.07
CA ILE A 105 -6.34 -14.88 14.22
C ILE A 105 -5.48 -14.29 13.10
N SER A 106 -4.31 -14.86 12.84
CA SER A 106 -3.42 -14.41 11.76
C SER A 106 -4.10 -14.50 10.40
N LEU A 107 -4.84 -15.59 10.13
CA LEU A 107 -5.61 -15.74 8.90
C LEU A 107 -6.66 -14.65 8.75
N GLY A 108 -7.41 -14.35 9.81
CA GLY A 108 -8.38 -13.26 9.84
C GLY A 108 -7.73 -11.89 9.58
N CYS A 109 -6.61 -11.58 10.24
CA CYS A 109 -5.86 -10.35 9.98
C CYS A 109 -5.36 -10.26 8.54
N THR A 110 -4.83 -11.36 7.98
CA THR A 110 -4.36 -11.40 6.60
C THR A 110 -5.50 -11.14 5.61
N LEU A 111 -6.69 -11.69 5.85
CA LEU A 111 -7.88 -11.42 5.01
C LEU A 111 -8.27 -9.95 5.06
N VAL A 112 -8.30 -9.34 6.25
CA VAL A 112 -8.60 -7.90 6.39
C VAL A 112 -7.57 -7.05 5.67
N PHE A 113 -6.27 -7.35 5.83
CA PHE A 113 -5.21 -6.62 5.13
C PHE A 113 -5.24 -6.85 3.62
N PHE A 114 -5.60 -8.05 3.16
CA PHE A 114 -5.76 -8.33 1.74
C PHE A 114 -6.88 -7.48 1.13
N LEU A 115 -8.05 -7.45 1.78
CA LEU A 115 -9.19 -6.63 1.33
C LEU A 115 -8.85 -5.14 1.36
N ALA A 116 -8.16 -4.67 2.40
CA ALA A 116 -7.69 -3.28 2.45
C ALA A 116 -6.67 -2.98 1.35
N SER A 117 -5.75 -3.91 1.07
CA SER A 117 -4.70 -3.74 0.07
C SER A 117 -5.21 -3.73 -1.36
N TYR A 118 -6.39 -4.31 -1.63
CA TYR A 118 -7.01 -4.26 -2.94
C TYR A 118 -7.29 -2.82 -3.39
N ASP A 119 -7.65 -1.93 -2.45
CA ASP A 119 -7.99 -0.53 -2.70
C ASP A 119 -6.81 0.45 -2.46
N ASN A 120 -5.58 -0.05 -2.33
CA ASN A 120 -4.39 0.79 -2.08
C ASN A 120 -3.83 1.45 -3.35
N TYR A 121 -4.26 1.03 -4.54
CA TYR A 121 -3.74 1.53 -5.82
C TYR A 121 -4.83 2.18 -6.69
N PRO A 122 -5.53 3.22 -6.20
CA PRO A 122 -6.66 3.83 -6.90
C PRO A 122 -6.25 4.48 -8.23
N SER A 123 -5.00 4.94 -8.36
CA SER A 123 -4.54 5.69 -9.55
C SER A 123 -4.39 4.82 -10.79
N GLY A 124 -4.03 3.55 -10.63
CA GLY A 124 -4.03 2.61 -11.76
C GLY A 124 -5.43 2.38 -12.33
N ASN A 125 -6.43 2.25 -11.45
CA ASN A 125 -7.83 2.10 -11.87
C ASN A 125 -8.36 3.39 -12.50
N ALA A 126 -8.04 4.55 -11.91
CA ALA A 126 -8.42 5.85 -12.44
C ALA A 126 -7.90 6.07 -13.87
N LEU A 127 -6.64 5.70 -14.14
CA LEU A 127 -6.07 5.82 -15.48
C LEU A 127 -6.74 4.87 -16.48
N LYS A 128 -7.09 3.65 -16.03
CA LYS A 128 -7.84 2.70 -16.86
C LYS A 128 -9.23 3.25 -17.21
N ASP A 129 -9.94 3.82 -16.24
CA ASP A 129 -11.25 4.44 -16.45
C ASP A 129 -11.13 5.66 -17.40
N LEU A 130 -10.07 6.46 -17.24
CA LEU A 130 -9.77 7.56 -18.15
C LEU A 130 -9.60 7.08 -19.59
N HIS A 131 -8.88 5.97 -19.83
CA HIS A 131 -8.72 5.44 -21.19
C HIS A 131 -10.03 4.92 -21.80
N GLN A 132 -10.96 4.44 -20.97
CA GLN A 132 -12.26 3.94 -21.44
C GLN A 132 -13.22 5.07 -21.80
N ILE A 133 -13.21 6.17 -21.04
CA ILE A 133 -14.20 7.25 -21.12
C ILE A 133 -13.66 8.46 -21.90
N GLY A 134 -12.39 8.80 -21.71
CA GLY A 134 -11.75 10.02 -22.21
C GLY A 134 -11.30 9.97 -23.66
N HIS A 135 -11.79 9.03 -24.46
CA HIS A 135 -11.42 8.99 -25.88
C HIS A 135 -12.14 10.11 -26.65
N LEU A 136 -11.35 11.00 -27.25
CA LEU A 136 -11.84 12.02 -28.16
C LEU A 136 -11.54 11.61 -29.61
N ASN A 137 -12.57 11.50 -30.44
CA ASN A 137 -12.46 11.07 -31.83
C ASN A 137 -11.77 12.10 -32.76
N ASN A 138 -11.63 13.36 -32.32
CA ASN A 138 -11.19 14.50 -33.13
C ASN A 138 -9.79 15.04 -32.78
N THR A 139 -9.06 14.42 -31.86
CA THR A 139 -7.74 14.91 -31.42
C THR A 139 -6.65 13.90 -31.72
N ASP A 140 -5.60 14.36 -32.39
CA ASP A 140 -4.45 13.52 -32.76
C ASP A 140 -3.64 13.06 -31.53
N GLU A 141 -3.58 13.87 -30.46
CA GLU A 141 -2.85 13.53 -29.23
C GLU A 141 -3.57 13.98 -27.94
N LEU A 142 -3.64 13.09 -26.96
CA LEU A 142 -4.19 13.31 -25.62
C LEU A 142 -3.07 13.30 -24.59
N TRP A 143 -2.72 14.47 -24.06
CA TRP A 143 -1.67 14.61 -23.06
C TRP A 143 -2.21 14.46 -21.65
N VAL A 144 -1.72 13.47 -20.92
CA VAL A 144 -2.09 13.17 -19.53
C VAL A 144 -0.89 13.45 -18.64
N HIS A 145 -1.05 14.39 -17.70
CA HIS A 145 -0.08 14.58 -16.64
C HIS A 145 -0.35 13.61 -15.49
N ILE A 146 0.69 12.95 -15.01
CA ILE A 146 0.66 12.03 -13.87
C ILE A 146 1.55 12.64 -12.78
N ASP A 147 0.95 13.05 -11.67
CA ASP A 147 1.69 13.60 -10.54
C ASP A 147 2.43 12.50 -9.74
N THR A 148 3.26 12.94 -8.79
CA THR A 148 4.05 12.04 -7.95
C THR A 148 3.17 11.10 -7.13
N PHE A 149 2.03 11.60 -6.62
CA PHE A 149 1.11 10.79 -5.84
C PHE A 149 0.50 9.67 -6.69
N SER A 150 0.04 9.99 -7.91
CA SER A 150 -0.55 9.02 -8.84
C SER A 150 0.44 7.97 -9.29
N ALA A 151 1.69 8.37 -9.55
CA ALA A 151 2.77 7.45 -9.88
C ALA A 151 3.07 6.48 -8.73
N MET A 152 3.02 6.94 -7.47
CA MET A 152 3.23 6.10 -6.29
C MET A 152 2.02 5.20 -5.96
N ASN A 153 0.81 5.58 -6.39
CA ASN A 153 -0.45 4.88 -6.08
C ASN A 153 -1.00 4.05 -7.26
N GLY A 154 -0.13 3.54 -8.12
CA GLY A 154 -0.45 2.44 -9.04
C GLY A 154 -0.29 2.72 -10.52
N ILE A 155 0.01 3.96 -10.92
CA ILE A 155 0.30 4.26 -12.32
C ILE A 155 1.73 3.88 -12.67
N SER A 156 1.88 2.88 -13.53
CA SER A 156 3.17 2.44 -14.07
C SER A 156 3.19 2.56 -15.60
N ARG A 157 4.36 2.36 -16.22
CA ARG A 157 4.48 2.34 -17.68
C ARG A 157 3.66 1.22 -18.34
N PHE A 158 3.33 0.15 -17.61
CA PHE A 158 2.46 -0.91 -18.12
C PHE A 158 0.99 -0.52 -18.20
N CYS A 159 0.60 0.60 -17.58
CA CYS A 159 -0.75 1.14 -17.64
C CYS A 159 -0.95 2.12 -18.81
N GLU A 160 0.13 2.50 -19.49
CA GLU A 160 0.14 3.49 -20.56
C GLU A 160 -0.32 2.82 -21.88
N ASN A 161 -1.26 3.44 -22.58
CA ASN A 161 -1.73 3.00 -23.89
C ASN A 161 -0.95 3.71 -25.01
N ASP A 162 -0.98 3.11 -26.21
CA ASP A 162 -0.42 3.72 -27.42
C ASP A 162 -1.26 4.92 -27.90
N SER A 163 -0.96 5.42 -29.11
CA SER A 163 -1.66 6.54 -29.75
C SER A 163 -3.19 6.43 -29.61
N PRO A 164 -3.91 7.51 -29.23
CA PRO A 164 -3.47 8.92 -29.16
C PRO A 164 -2.86 9.36 -27.81
N TRP A 165 -2.62 8.46 -26.86
CA TRP A 165 -2.25 8.86 -25.51
C TRP A 165 -0.76 9.22 -25.37
N ARG A 166 -0.49 10.30 -24.64
CA ARG A 166 0.85 10.78 -24.28
C ARG A 166 0.90 11.12 -22.80
N TYR A 167 1.93 10.67 -22.11
CA TYR A 167 2.03 10.78 -20.65
C TYR A 167 3.22 11.64 -20.25
N SER A 168 3.02 12.54 -19.29
CA SER A 168 4.09 13.34 -18.69
C SER A 168 4.11 13.18 -17.18
N LYS A 169 5.29 12.87 -16.63
CA LYS A 169 5.57 12.78 -15.18
C LYS A 169 6.49 13.90 -14.72
N GLU A 170 6.45 15.04 -15.38
CA GLU A 170 7.28 16.19 -15.04
C GLU A 170 7.00 16.66 -13.61
N GLU A 171 7.97 16.48 -12.72
CA GLU A 171 7.85 16.82 -11.31
C GLU A 171 8.13 18.31 -11.07
N GLY A 172 7.59 18.86 -9.98
CA GLY A 172 7.92 20.22 -9.54
C GLY A 172 7.19 21.36 -10.26
N ILE A 173 6.18 21.06 -11.08
CA ILE A 173 5.31 22.07 -11.70
C ILE A 173 4.45 22.73 -10.61
N PRO A 174 4.48 24.07 -10.45
CA PRO A 174 3.59 24.77 -9.52
C PRO A 174 2.15 24.77 -10.04
N LEU A 175 1.17 24.77 -9.13
CA LEU A 175 -0.25 24.61 -9.49
C LEU A 175 -0.75 25.64 -10.51
N GLU A 176 -0.27 26.88 -10.40
CA GLU A 176 -0.61 28.01 -11.28
C GLU A 176 -0.08 27.86 -12.71
N GLU A 177 0.98 27.06 -12.91
CA GLU A 177 1.61 26.88 -14.23
C GLU A 177 0.91 25.78 -15.05
N PHE A 178 0.15 24.88 -14.43
CA PHE A 178 -0.55 23.80 -15.16
C PHE A 178 -1.43 24.34 -16.29
N PHE A 179 -2.11 25.47 -16.08
CA PHE A 179 -2.94 26.11 -17.11
C PHE A 179 -2.17 26.56 -18.36
N ARG A 180 -0.86 26.85 -18.22
CA ARG A 180 0.02 27.25 -19.32
C ARG A 180 0.56 26.06 -20.10
N ARG A 181 0.52 24.86 -19.51
CA ARG A 181 0.96 23.62 -20.16
C ARG A 181 -0.17 23.05 -21.04
N ASN A 182 0.21 22.34 -22.09
CA ASN A 182 -0.72 21.72 -23.05
C ASN A 182 -1.17 20.33 -22.57
N PHE A 183 -1.62 20.20 -21.32
CA PHE A 183 -2.21 18.96 -20.83
C PHE A 183 -3.71 18.92 -21.11
N THR A 184 -4.18 17.79 -21.63
CA THR A 184 -5.58 17.50 -21.85
C THR A 184 -6.24 17.03 -20.56
N TYR A 185 -5.57 16.12 -19.85
CA TYR A 185 -6.00 15.56 -18.58
C TYR A 185 -4.90 15.69 -17.52
N LEU A 186 -5.30 15.86 -16.27
CA LEU A 186 -4.43 15.73 -15.11
C LEU A 186 -4.94 14.57 -14.24
N VAL A 187 -4.02 13.74 -13.75
CA VAL A 187 -4.32 12.75 -12.71
C VAL A 187 -3.50 13.16 -11.49
N SER A 188 -4.20 13.62 -10.46
CA SER A 188 -3.61 14.40 -9.36
C SER A 188 -4.30 14.14 -8.02
N GLU A 189 -3.56 14.27 -6.91
CA GLU A 189 -4.12 14.21 -5.55
C GLU A 189 -4.98 15.45 -5.23
N GLN A 190 -4.73 16.57 -5.90
CA GLN A 190 -5.33 17.87 -5.61
C GLN A 190 -6.77 17.92 -6.09
N LEU A 191 -7.70 18.34 -5.23
CA LEU A 191 -9.11 18.48 -5.57
C LEU A 191 -9.32 19.54 -6.67
N ASP A 192 -8.69 20.70 -6.50
CA ASP A 192 -8.86 21.86 -7.38
C ASP A 192 -7.51 22.28 -7.98
N VAL A 193 -7.51 22.54 -9.29
CA VAL A 193 -6.34 22.94 -10.07
C VAL A 193 -6.78 23.99 -11.07
N ASP A 194 -6.14 25.15 -11.02
CA ASP A 194 -6.53 26.30 -11.84
C ASP A 194 -6.60 25.97 -13.34
N GLY A 195 -7.76 26.26 -13.93
CA GLY A 195 -8.01 26.03 -15.35
C GLY A 195 -8.29 24.58 -15.74
N PHE A 196 -8.38 23.68 -14.76
CA PHE A 196 -8.85 22.31 -14.94
C PHE A 196 -10.11 22.07 -14.10
N LYS A 197 -11.07 21.35 -14.66
CA LYS A 197 -12.28 20.96 -13.92
C LYS A 197 -12.14 19.51 -13.49
N CYS A 198 -12.44 19.23 -12.23
CA CYS A 198 -12.52 17.86 -11.74
C CYS A 198 -13.65 17.10 -12.46
N LEU A 199 -13.28 16.03 -13.16
CA LEU A 199 -14.19 15.21 -13.97
C LEU A 199 -14.64 13.98 -13.20
N GLN A 200 -13.72 13.30 -12.53
CA GLN A 200 -13.98 12.07 -11.79
C GLN A 200 -13.01 11.93 -10.63
N HIS A 201 -13.41 11.20 -9.59
CA HIS A 201 -12.54 10.86 -8.47
C HIS A 201 -12.38 9.35 -8.36
N ALA A 202 -11.25 8.90 -7.82
CA ALA A 202 -11.01 7.53 -7.43
C ALA A 202 -10.85 7.44 -5.90
N SER A 203 -11.60 6.51 -5.32
CA SER A 203 -11.57 6.26 -3.87
C SER A 203 -10.50 5.24 -3.53
N GLY A 204 -9.74 5.50 -2.47
CA GLY A 204 -8.75 4.58 -1.92
C GLY A 204 -9.08 4.18 -0.49
N PHE A 205 -8.48 3.08 -0.01
CA PHE A 205 -8.62 2.66 1.38
C PHE A 205 -8.13 3.75 2.36
N SER A 206 -8.95 4.10 3.34
CA SER A 206 -8.60 5.08 4.38
C SER A 206 -8.37 4.42 5.73
N ARG A 207 -9.37 3.69 6.25
CA ARG A 207 -9.30 3.08 7.58
C ARG A 207 -10.22 1.88 7.75
N VAL A 208 -9.89 1.05 8.73
CA VAL A 208 -10.79 0.01 9.25
C VAL A 208 -11.67 0.60 10.33
N ARG A 209 -13.00 0.46 10.21
CA ARG A 209 -13.98 0.86 11.22
C ARG A 209 -14.66 -0.39 11.76
N LEU A 210 -14.69 -0.50 13.09
CA LEU A 210 -15.46 -1.53 13.79
C LEU A 210 -16.88 -1.03 14.05
N GLN A 211 -17.88 -1.88 13.83
CA GLN A 211 -19.28 -1.59 14.09
C GLN A 211 -19.97 -2.81 14.72
N SER A 212 -21.09 -2.58 15.40
CA SER A 212 -21.87 -3.64 16.06
C SER A 212 -22.77 -4.44 15.10
N SER A 213 -22.98 -3.95 13.88
CA SER A 213 -23.77 -4.62 12.83
C SER A 213 -22.92 -5.58 11.99
N LEU A 214 -23.56 -6.54 11.32
CA LEU A 214 -22.90 -7.46 10.39
C LEU A 214 -22.72 -6.81 9.01
N PRO A 215 -21.51 -6.82 8.41
CA PRO A 215 -20.24 -7.33 8.94
C PRO A 215 -19.63 -6.38 9.99
N PRO A 216 -18.95 -6.91 11.04
CA PRO A 216 -18.44 -6.11 12.16
C PRO A 216 -17.25 -5.23 11.79
N ILE A 217 -16.60 -5.52 10.66
CA ILE A 217 -15.45 -4.79 10.13
C ILE A 217 -15.86 -4.16 8.80
N ILE A 218 -15.80 -2.83 8.73
CA ILE A 218 -15.98 -2.07 7.50
C ILE A 218 -14.65 -1.43 7.09
N LEU A 219 -14.33 -1.55 5.80
CA LEU A 219 -13.23 -0.81 5.18
C LEU A 219 -13.79 0.50 4.61
N VAL A 220 -13.42 1.61 5.23
CA VAL A 220 -13.84 2.96 4.80
C VAL A 220 -12.93 3.40 3.66
N LYS A 221 -13.55 3.83 2.56
CA LYS A 221 -12.87 4.41 1.40
C LYS A 221 -13.15 5.90 1.35
N GLU A 222 -12.14 6.68 0.97
CA GLU A 222 -12.21 8.13 0.82
C GLU A 222 -11.62 8.53 -0.53
N PRO A 223 -12.10 9.63 -1.15
CA PRO A 223 -11.52 10.13 -2.39
C PRO A 223 -10.07 10.54 -2.13
N LYS A 224 -9.14 9.98 -2.89
CA LYS A 224 -7.70 10.29 -2.78
C LYS A 224 -7.10 10.82 -4.05
N LEU A 225 -7.80 10.66 -5.17
CA LEU A 225 -7.28 11.00 -6.47
C LEU A 225 -8.40 11.56 -7.33
N TYR A 226 -8.03 12.53 -8.14
CA TYR A 226 -8.93 13.25 -9.02
C TYR A 226 -8.36 13.24 -10.43
N ILE A 227 -9.26 13.06 -11.39
CA ILE A 227 -9.01 13.20 -12.81
C ILE A 227 -9.60 14.55 -13.20
N HIS A 228 -8.76 15.44 -13.72
CA HIS A 228 -9.18 16.75 -14.19
C HIS A 228 -9.08 16.85 -15.71
N GLY A 229 -10.00 17.62 -16.29
CA GLY A 229 -10.02 17.95 -17.70
C GLY A 229 -9.72 19.42 -17.93
N ASN A 230 -8.95 19.72 -18.96
CA ASN A 230 -8.66 21.10 -19.32
C ASN A 230 -9.93 21.84 -19.74
N THR A 231 -10.23 22.95 -19.06
CA THR A 231 -11.44 23.75 -19.33
C THR A 231 -11.45 24.40 -20.72
N LYS A 232 -10.28 24.56 -21.35
CA LYS A 232 -10.16 25.06 -22.72
C LYS A 232 -10.75 24.10 -23.76
N ILE A 233 -10.78 22.79 -23.46
CA ILE A 233 -11.21 21.75 -24.39
C ILE A 233 -12.67 21.39 -24.08
N LYS A 234 -13.59 22.04 -24.80
CA LYS A 234 -15.04 21.88 -24.56
C LYS A 234 -15.54 20.46 -24.78
N ASP A 235 -14.92 19.70 -25.69
CA ASP A 235 -15.34 18.34 -26.03
C ASP A 235 -15.22 17.40 -24.83
N ILE A 236 -14.20 17.58 -23.99
CA ILE A 236 -14.04 16.80 -22.75
C ILE A 236 -15.21 17.03 -21.80
N MET A 237 -15.71 18.27 -21.75
CA MET A 237 -16.78 18.66 -20.83
C MET A 237 -18.16 18.15 -21.27
N GLN A 238 -18.29 17.70 -22.51
CA GLN A 238 -19.53 17.10 -23.04
C GLN A 238 -19.62 15.60 -22.76
N ILE A 239 -18.50 14.95 -22.43
CA ILE A 239 -18.48 13.54 -22.04
C ILE A 239 -19.19 13.39 -20.68
N ASN A 240 -19.95 12.31 -20.52
CA ASN A 240 -20.68 12.03 -19.30
C ASN A 240 -19.73 11.50 -18.21
N TRP A 241 -19.15 12.41 -17.44
CA TRP A 241 -18.30 12.08 -16.29
C TRP A 241 -19.11 11.90 -15.01
N ALA A 242 -18.64 11.04 -14.12
CA ALA A 242 -19.27 10.82 -12.81
C ALA A 242 -19.26 12.06 -11.91
N GLY A 243 -18.39 13.04 -12.19
CA GLY A 243 -18.22 14.24 -11.40
C GLY A 243 -17.33 14.03 -10.17
N CYS A 244 -17.00 15.16 -9.56
CA CYS A 244 -16.39 15.23 -8.24
C CYS A 244 -17.37 15.92 -7.28
N PHE A 245 -17.27 15.59 -5.99
CA PHE A 245 -18.15 16.10 -4.94
C PHE A 245 -18.00 17.61 -4.74
#